data_AF-A0A7S0R508-F1
#
_entry.id   AF-A0A7S0R508-F1
#
_cell.length_a   1.000
_cell.length_b   1.000
_cell.length_c   1.000
_cell.angle_alpha   90.00
_cell.angle_beta   90.00
_cell.angle_gamma   90.00
#
_symmetry.space_group_name_H-M   'P 1'
#
loop_
_entity.id
_entity.type
_entity.pdbx_description
1 polymer ?
#
loop_
_entity_poly.entity_id
_entity_poly.type
_entity_poly.pdbx_seq_one_letter_code
_entity_poly.pdbx_strand_id
1 'polypeptide(L)'
;GGGGGGGGEVRVFEMPAQFVFHNINAYTDAEGRVVIDSTRLPKLLDWGFVNTGRDFVDIDPCDLPQAMLWRTVVDPRLVGQSAVECAPLSTRVSEFPCVHPEWSGRAHTFIYACTSAHLYESQPFQCFSKVNVETREEVAWHAGRR
;
A
#
# COMPACT_ATOMS: atom_id res chain seq x y z
N GLY A 1 14.76 -9.40 -22.24
CA GLY A 1 16.13 -9.04 -21.85
C GLY A 1 16.18 -8.91 -20.36
N GLY A 2 16.94 -9.76 -19.68
CA GLY A 2 17.08 -9.71 -18.21
C GLY A 2 18.07 -8.62 -17.83
N GLY A 3 17.64 -7.65 -17.03
CA GLY A 3 18.52 -6.63 -16.45
C GLY A 3 19.34 -7.26 -15.34
N GLY A 4 20.66 -7.32 -15.51
CA GLY A 4 21.58 -7.72 -14.45
C GLY A 4 21.63 -6.65 -13.36
N GLY A 5 21.47 -7.05 -12.10
CA GLY A 5 21.70 -6.18 -10.95
C GLY A 5 23.18 -5.83 -10.86
N GLY A 6 23.55 -4.59 -11.18
CA GLY A 6 24.89 -4.07 -10.95
C GLY A 6 25.19 -4.06 -9.45
N GLY A 7 26.40 -4.47 -9.06
CA GLY A 7 26.84 -4.59 -7.66
C GLY A 7 26.99 -3.25 -6.93
N GLY A 8 25.93 -2.46 -6.87
CA GLY A 8 25.86 -1.23 -6.08
C GLY A 8 25.79 -1.51 -4.59
N GLU A 9 26.20 -0.52 -3.80
CA GLU A 9 26.12 -0.55 -2.34
C GLU A 9 24.65 -0.55 -1.87
N VAL A 10 24.31 -1.48 -0.98
CA VAL A 10 22.97 -1.51 -0.35
C VAL A 10 22.86 -0.34 0.62
N ARG A 11 21.75 0.39 0.55
CA ARG A 11 21.47 1.50 1.44
C ARG A 11 20.19 1.26 2.23
N VAL A 12 20.23 1.60 3.51
CA VAL A 12 19.11 1.47 4.45
C VAL A 12 18.59 2.87 4.76
N PHE A 13 17.28 3.04 4.62
CA PHE A 13 16.58 4.28 4.96
C PHE A 13 15.57 3.99 6.05
N GLU A 14 15.59 4.80 7.10
CA GLU A 14 14.61 4.72 8.18
C GLU A 14 13.33 5.43 7.76
N MET A 15 12.18 4.84 8.07
CA MET A 15 10.86 5.40 7.82
C MET A 15 9.97 5.18 9.05
N PRO A 16 8.86 5.94 9.20
CA PRO A 16 7.89 5.69 10.27
C PRO A 16 7.48 4.21 10.34
N ALA A 17 7.37 3.68 11.56
CA ALA A 17 7.02 2.28 11.78
C ALA A 17 5.64 1.96 11.19
N GLN A 18 5.59 0.89 10.40
CA GLN A 18 4.39 0.44 9.69
C GLN A 18 4.58 -1.00 9.24
N PHE A 19 3.48 -1.72 9.05
CA PHE A 19 3.53 -3.07 8.49
C PHE A 19 3.11 -3.03 7.02
N VAL A 20 3.99 -3.50 6.14
CA VAL A 20 3.75 -3.54 4.68
C VAL A 20 3.53 -4.98 4.26
N PHE A 21 2.33 -5.33 3.79
CA PHE A 21 2.05 -6.66 3.21
C PHE A 21 2.42 -6.70 1.73
N HIS A 22 1.86 -5.78 0.95
CA HIS A 22 1.96 -5.82 -0.51
C HIS A 22 2.58 -4.53 -1.04
N ASN A 23 3.55 -4.68 -1.93
CA ASN A 23 4.04 -3.59 -2.76
C ASN A 23 3.25 -3.58 -4.08
N ILE A 24 2.79 -2.40 -4.49
CA ILE A 24 2.04 -2.19 -5.73
C ILE A 24 3.00 -2.07 -6.90
N ASN A 25 3.90 -1.11 -6.82
CA ASN A 25 4.82 -0.73 -7.87
C ASN A 25 5.93 0.14 -7.29
N ALA A 26 7.08 0.18 -7.97
CA ALA A 26 8.16 1.10 -7.64
C ALA A 26 8.84 1.60 -8.91
N TYR A 27 9.29 2.85 -8.91
CA TYR A 27 9.95 3.47 -10.06
C TYR A 27 10.84 4.64 -9.63
N THR A 28 11.76 5.04 -10.50
CA THR A 28 12.56 6.26 -10.32
C THR A 28 11.84 7.43 -10.99
N ASP A 29 11.65 8.54 -10.26
CA ASP A 29 11.07 9.75 -10.84
C ASP A 29 12.10 10.61 -11.59
N ALA A 30 11.65 11.71 -12.18
CA ALA A 30 12.49 12.60 -12.97
C ALA A 30 13.62 13.27 -12.15
N GLU A 31 13.44 13.39 -10.83
CA GLU A 31 14.43 13.97 -9.93
C GLU A 31 15.45 12.94 -9.40
N GLY A 32 15.31 11.67 -9.80
CA GLY A 32 16.18 10.57 -9.37
C GLY A 32 15.79 9.98 -8.00
N ARG A 33 14.59 10.26 -7.50
CA ARG A 33 14.07 9.69 -6.25
C ARG A 33 13.36 8.36 -6.55
N VAL A 34 13.33 7.47 -5.57
CA VAL A 34 12.63 6.18 -5.67
C VAL A 34 11.23 6.35 -5.10
N VAL A 35 10.21 6.13 -5.93
CA VAL A 35 8.81 6.12 -5.54
C VAL A 35 8.37 4.67 -5.33
N ILE A 36 7.75 4.38 -4.19
CA ILE A 36 7.27 3.05 -3.80
C ILE A 36 5.83 3.18 -3.31
N ASP A 37 4.91 2.54 -4.01
CA ASP A 37 3.53 2.45 -3.56
C ASP A 37 3.30 1.08 -2.89
N SER A 38 2.72 1.10 -1.69
CA SER A 38 2.49 -0.10 -0.87
C SER A 38 1.12 -0.07 -0.18
N THR A 39 0.54 -1.24 0.06
CA THR A 39 -0.54 -1.40 1.05
C THR A 39 0.07 -1.50 2.44
N ARG A 40 -0.41 -0.67 3.37
CA ARG A 40 0.17 -0.53 4.70
C ARG A 40 -0.87 -0.61 5.78
N LEU A 41 -0.52 -1.28 6.87
CA LEU A 41 -1.23 -1.20 8.13
C LEU A 41 -0.47 -0.28 9.09
N PRO A 42 -1.19 0.54 9.87
CA PRO A 42 -0.57 1.38 10.90
C PRO A 42 0.11 0.56 12.00
N LYS A 43 -0.40 -0.65 12.26
CA LYS A 43 0.22 -1.63 13.15
C LYS A 43 -0.20 -3.02 12.71
N LEU A 44 0.71 -4.00 12.84
CA LEU A 44 0.29 -5.38 12.81
C LEU A 44 -0.58 -5.65 14.05
N LEU A 45 -1.52 -6.57 13.91
CA LEU A 45 -2.27 -7.12 15.05
C LEU A 45 -1.27 -7.53 16.15
N ASP A 46 -1.46 -7.01 17.35
CA ASP A 46 -0.54 -7.30 18.45
C ASP A 46 -0.70 -8.74 18.94
N TRP A 47 0.23 -9.19 19.78
CA TRP A 47 0.18 -10.51 20.42
C TRP A 47 -1.14 -10.76 21.18
N GLY A 48 -1.80 -9.71 21.64
CA GLY A 48 -3.09 -9.75 22.31
C GLY A 48 -4.25 -10.08 21.36
N PHE A 49 -4.07 -9.99 20.04
CA PHE A 49 -5.02 -10.49 19.04
C PHE A 49 -4.69 -11.94 18.61
N VAL A 50 -3.40 -12.22 18.41
CA VAL A 50 -2.90 -13.52 17.92
C VAL A 50 -2.99 -14.64 18.97
N ASN A 51 -2.92 -14.30 20.27
CA ASN A 51 -2.95 -15.27 21.37
C ASN A 51 -4.21 -15.12 22.26
N THR A 52 -5.38 -14.90 21.64
CA THR A 52 -6.66 -14.78 22.35
C THR A 52 -7.32 -16.12 22.66
N GLY A 53 -6.83 -17.22 22.08
CA GLY A 53 -7.55 -18.50 22.03
C GLY A 53 -8.81 -18.46 21.16
N ARG A 54 -9.05 -17.36 20.42
CA ARG A 54 -10.15 -17.22 19.46
C ARG A 54 -9.73 -17.73 18.09
N ASP A 55 -10.70 -18.29 17.35
CA ASP A 55 -10.52 -18.71 15.97
C ASP A 55 -10.78 -17.51 15.03
N PHE A 56 -10.32 -17.57 13.78
CA PHE A 56 -10.53 -16.51 12.80
C PHE A 56 -12.01 -16.27 12.48
N VAL A 57 -12.86 -17.27 12.72
CA VAL A 57 -14.31 -17.17 12.54
C VAL A 57 -14.99 -16.28 13.58
N ASP A 58 -14.33 -16.01 14.71
CA ASP A 58 -14.86 -15.19 15.81
C ASP A 58 -14.39 -13.72 15.73
N ILE A 59 -13.60 -13.38 14.71
CA ILE A 59 -13.07 -12.03 14.52
C ILE A 59 -14.16 -11.16 13.89
N ASP A 60 -14.51 -10.06 14.55
CA ASP A 60 -15.22 -8.96 13.91
C ASP A 60 -14.23 -8.21 12.99
N PRO A 61 -14.45 -8.17 11.66
CA PRO A 61 -13.58 -7.46 10.74
C PRO A 61 -13.41 -5.98 11.08
N CYS A 62 -14.41 -5.35 11.72
CA CYS A 62 -14.36 -3.94 12.09
C CYS A 62 -13.31 -3.65 13.19
N ASP A 63 -12.89 -4.66 13.95
CA ASP A 63 -11.83 -4.55 14.95
C ASP A 63 -10.42 -4.57 14.31
N LEU A 64 -10.31 -4.91 13.02
CA LEU A 64 -9.04 -5.01 12.32
C LEU A 64 -8.53 -3.63 11.88
N PRO A 65 -7.21 -3.35 11.99
CA PRO A 65 -6.61 -2.15 11.44
C PRO A 65 -6.80 -2.06 9.93
N GLN A 66 -6.98 -0.85 9.42
CA GLN A 66 -7.18 -0.61 8.00
C GLN A 66 -5.86 -0.68 7.23
N ALA A 67 -5.80 -1.61 6.29
CA ALA A 67 -4.75 -1.68 5.29
C ALA A 67 -5.04 -0.66 4.18
N MET A 68 -4.30 0.45 4.08
CA MET A 68 -4.56 1.51 3.08
C MET A 68 -3.42 1.62 2.08
N LEU A 69 -3.67 2.26 0.93
CA LEU A 69 -2.62 2.57 -0.05
C LEU A 69 -1.80 3.76 0.42
N TRP A 70 -0.48 3.67 0.29
CA TRP A 70 0.45 4.72 0.64
C TRP A 70 1.58 4.82 -0.38
N ARG A 71 2.01 6.06 -0.63
CA ARG A 71 3.22 6.36 -1.38
C ARG A 71 4.36 6.68 -0.42
N THR A 72 5.49 6.04 -0.62
CA THR A 72 6.78 6.45 -0.06
C THR A 72 7.66 6.98 -1.16
N VAL A 73 8.29 8.13 -0.92
CA VAL A 73 9.32 8.70 -1.78
C VAL A 73 10.63 8.69 -1.01
N VAL A 74 11.65 8.05 -1.57
CA VAL A 74 13.01 8.00 -1.01
C VAL A 74 13.92 8.83 -1.89
N ASP A 75 14.54 9.88 -1.35
CA ASP A 75 15.63 10.60 -2.01
C ASP A 75 16.96 9.96 -1.61
N PRO A 76 17.62 9.22 -2.52
CA PRO A 76 18.88 8.58 -2.19
C PRO A 76 20.00 9.59 -1.95
N ARG A 77 19.87 10.87 -2.28
CA ARG A 77 20.95 11.85 -2.03
C ARG A 77 20.97 12.32 -0.57
N LEU A 78 19.91 12.07 0.18
CA LEU A 78 19.74 12.51 1.56
C LEU A 78 20.09 11.39 2.56
N VAL A 79 20.16 11.76 3.84
CA VAL A 79 20.49 10.86 4.97
C VAL A 79 19.51 11.05 6.12
N GLY A 80 19.28 9.98 6.88
CA GLY A 80 18.34 9.97 7.99
C GLY A 80 16.88 10.14 7.53
N GLN A 81 16.02 10.59 8.44
CA GLN A 81 14.57 10.67 8.23
C GLN A 81 14.15 11.65 7.13
N SER A 82 14.96 12.67 6.81
CA SER A 82 14.67 13.61 5.73
C SER A 82 14.77 12.99 4.34
N ALA A 83 15.34 11.78 4.22
CA ALA A 83 15.42 11.05 2.97
C ALA A 83 14.10 10.39 2.58
N VAL A 84 13.10 10.31 3.48
CA VAL A 84 11.88 9.53 3.27
C VAL A 84 10.64 10.38 3.54
N GLU A 85 9.76 10.47 2.54
CA GLU A 85 8.41 11.03 2.67
C GLU A 85 7.37 9.92 2.53
N CYS A 86 6.28 9.97 3.31
CA CYS A 86 5.17 9.02 3.23
C CYS A 86 3.84 9.77 3.18
N ALA A 87 2.95 9.40 2.26
CA ALA A 87 1.61 9.99 2.15
C ALA A 87 0.54 8.95 1.76
N PRO A 88 -0.67 8.99 2.35
CA PRO A 88 -1.76 8.08 1.99
C PRO A 88 -2.32 8.39 0.60
N LEU A 89 -2.56 7.35 -0.20
CA LEU A 89 -3.17 7.43 -1.54
C LEU A 89 -4.68 7.21 -1.51
N SER A 90 -5.19 6.51 -0.49
CA SER A 90 -6.61 6.25 -0.27
C SER A 90 -6.96 6.41 1.21
N THR A 91 -8.25 6.53 1.50
CA THR A 91 -8.81 6.46 2.86
C THR A 91 -9.51 5.13 3.14
N ARG A 92 -9.82 4.37 2.09
CA ARG A 92 -10.49 3.07 2.14
C ARG A 92 -9.48 1.94 2.30
N VAL A 93 -9.90 0.86 2.98
CA VAL A 93 -9.13 -0.39 3.03
C VAL A 93 -8.87 -0.91 1.61
N SER A 94 -7.65 -1.31 1.28
CA SER A 94 -7.26 -1.63 -0.07
C SER A 94 -6.18 -2.68 -0.08
N GLU A 95 -6.50 -3.85 -0.59
CA GLU A 95 -5.65 -5.03 -0.59
C GLU A 95 -5.62 -5.73 -1.95
N PHE A 96 -4.62 -6.59 -2.14
CA PHE A 96 -4.30 -7.21 -3.44
C PHE A 96 -4.20 -6.20 -4.60
N PRO A 97 -3.45 -5.11 -4.42
CA PRO A 97 -3.39 -4.05 -5.41
C PRO A 97 -2.54 -4.44 -6.64
N CYS A 98 -2.87 -3.86 -7.79
CA CYS A 98 -2.10 -4.00 -9.01
C CYS A 98 -2.09 -2.72 -9.85
N VAL A 99 -1.12 -2.63 -10.75
CA VAL A 99 -1.06 -1.63 -11.82
C VAL A 99 -1.20 -2.33 -13.16
N HIS A 100 -1.51 -1.56 -14.21
CA HIS A 100 -1.48 -2.11 -15.56
C HIS A 100 -0.08 -2.65 -15.89
N PRO A 101 0.06 -3.88 -16.44
CA PRO A 101 1.35 -4.57 -16.55
C PRO A 101 2.45 -3.80 -17.28
N GLU A 102 2.11 -3.02 -18.31
CA GLU A 102 3.07 -2.18 -19.05
C GLU A 102 3.72 -1.09 -18.20
N TRP A 103 3.13 -0.76 -17.05
CA TRP A 103 3.60 0.24 -16.11
C TRP A 103 4.29 -0.35 -14.89
N SER A 104 4.46 -1.67 -14.84
CA SER A 104 5.28 -2.31 -13.82
C SER A 104 6.72 -1.79 -13.90
N GLY A 105 7.24 -1.27 -12.79
CA GLY A 105 8.55 -0.63 -12.71
C GLY A 105 8.60 0.81 -13.26
N ARG A 106 7.45 1.39 -13.64
CA ARG A 106 7.34 2.72 -14.27
C ARG A 106 6.34 3.60 -13.52
N ALA A 107 6.44 4.92 -13.75
CA ALA A 107 5.45 5.87 -13.29
C ALA A 107 4.06 5.47 -13.81
N HIS A 108 3.05 5.49 -12.95
CA HIS A 108 1.70 5.04 -13.27
C HIS A 108 0.68 6.02 -12.68
N THR A 109 -0.49 6.12 -13.31
CA THR A 109 -1.57 7.01 -12.86
C THR A 109 -2.61 6.28 -12.01
N PHE A 110 -2.83 4.99 -12.28
CA PHE A 110 -3.93 4.23 -11.68
C PHE A 110 -3.44 2.98 -10.95
N ILE A 111 -4.02 2.78 -9.76
CA ILE A 111 -3.93 1.55 -8.97
C ILE A 111 -5.32 0.92 -8.93
N TYR A 112 -5.39 -0.39 -9.08
CA TYR A 112 -6.61 -1.19 -8.92
C TYR A 112 -6.45 -2.10 -7.72
N ALA A 113 -7.49 -2.28 -6.92
CA ALA A 113 -7.40 -3.11 -5.72
C ALA A 113 -8.74 -3.74 -5.32
N CYS A 114 -8.68 -4.78 -4.50
CA CYS A 114 -9.83 -5.29 -3.75
C CYS A 114 -10.09 -4.39 -2.55
N THR A 115 -11.35 -4.07 -2.28
CA THR A 115 -11.72 -3.14 -1.21
C THR A 115 -13.06 -3.48 -0.56
N SER A 116 -13.36 -2.89 0.59
CA SER A 116 -14.66 -3.01 1.26
C SER A 116 -15.66 -2.00 0.71
N ALA A 117 -16.96 -2.23 0.95
CA ALA A 117 -18.01 -1.27 0.61
C ALA A 117 -18.00 -0.04 1.53
N HIS A 118 -17.52 -0.18 2.76
CA HIS A 118 -17.42 0.90 3.74
C HIS A 118 -16.16 1.76 3.53
N LEU A 119 -16.25 3.07 3.77
CA LEU A 119 -15.12 3.99 3.54
C LEU A 119 -14.06 3.92 4.64
N TYR A 120 -14.48 3.66 5.88
CA TYR A 120 -13.66 3.86 7.08
C TYR A 120 -13.70 2.68 8.03
N GLU A 121 -14.06 1.49 7.55
CA GLU A 121 -14.05 0.27 8.35
C GLU A 121 -13.40 -0.86 7.56
N SER A 122 -12.64 -1.67 8.27
CA SER A 122 -12.16 -2.95 7.77
C SER A 122 -13.36 -3.88 7.68
N GLN A 123 -13.62 -4.39 6.48
CA GLN A 123 -14.66 -5.37 6.21
C GLN A 123 -14.17 -6.30 5.11
N PRO A 124 -14.76 -7.50 4.96
CA PRO A 124 -14.46 -8.39 3.84
C PRO A 124 -14.56 -7.64 2.50
N PHE A 125 -13.70 -8.01 1.55
CA PHE A 125 -13.67 -7.31 0.26
C PHE A 125 -14.90 -7.68 -0.57
N GLN A 126 -15.67 -6.65 -0.93
CA GLN A 126 -16.93 -6.76 -1.67
C GLN A 126 -16.93 -5.88 -2.92
N CYS A 127 -15.84 -5.15 -3.14
CA CYS A 127 -15.70 -4.12 -4.16
C CYS A 127 -14.33 -4.20 -4.82
N PHE A 128 -14.24 -3.61 -6.01
CA PHE A 128 -12.98 -3.26 -6.66
C PHE A 128 -12.85 -1.75 -6.72
N SER A 129 -11.71 -1.19 -6.34
CA SER A 129 -11.43 0.23 -6.52
C SER A 129 -10.45 0.50 -7.64
N LYS A 130 -10.56 1.71 -8.20
CA LYS A 130 -9.58 2.36 -9.06
C LYS A 130 -9.21 3.68 -8.40
N VAL A 131 -7.94 3.85 -8.06
CA VAL A 131 -7.39 5.05 -7.41
C VAL A 131 -6.50 5.79 -8.39
N ASN A 132 -6.72 7.10 -8.54
CA ASN A 132 -5.82 8.00 -9.26
C ASN A 132 -4.76 8.54 -8.28
N VAL A 133 -3.48 8.24 -8.53
CA VAL A 133 -2.40 8.58 -7.58
C VAL A 133 -2.05 10.07 -7.54
N GLU A 134 -2.42 10.83 -8.57
CA GLU A 134 -2.19 12.27 -8.65
C GLU A 134 -3.31 13.02 -7.94
N THR A 135 -4.57 12.72 -8.28
CA THR A 135 -5.74 13.44 -7.73
C THR A 135 -6.25 12.86 -6.42
N ARG A 136 -5.83 11.64 -6.05
CA ARG A 136 -6.35 10.86 -4.92
C ARG A 136 -7.84 10.51 -5.04
N GLU A 137 -8.41 10.69 -6.22
CA GLU A 137 -9.78 10.26 -6.49
C GLU A 137 -9.85 8.73 -6.53
N GLU A 138 -10.82 8.18 -5.80
CA GLU A 138 -11.10 6.77 -5.74
C GLU A 138 -12.53 6.51 -6.22
N VAL A 139 -12.67 5.61 -7.20
CA VAL A 139 -13.98 5.06 -7.60
C VAL A 139 -14.04 3.58 -7.27
N ALA A 140 -15.15 3.14 -6.69
CA ALA A 140 -15.36 1.75 -6.31
C ALA A 140 -16.57 1.16 -7.06
N TRP A 141 -16.38 -0.04 -7.61
CA TRP A 141 -17.44 -0.88 -8.14
C TRP A 141 -17.82 -1.93 -7.10
N HIS A 142 -19.12 -2.08 -6.85
CA HIS A 142 -19.66 -3.00 -5.84
C HIS A 142 -20.18 -4.28 -6.50
N ALA A 143 -19.74 -5.44 -6.02
CA ALA A 143 -20.16 -6.74 -6.57
C ALA A 143 -21.52 -7.23 -6.04
N GLY A 144 -22.04 -6.61 -4.97
CA GLY A 144 -23.30 -6.98 -4.30
C GLY A 144 -24.44 -5.98 -4.52
N ARG A 145 -25.65 -6.35 -4.06
CA ARG A 145 -26.75 -5.38 -3.89
C ARG A 145 -26.41 -4.47 -2.71
N ARG A 146 -26.69 -3.17 -2.87
CA ARG A 146 -26.55 -2.17 -1.81
C ARG A 146 -27.57 -2.40 -0.70
#